data_AF-A0A0N1H1A1-F1
#
_entry.id   AF-A0A0N1H1A1-F1
#
_cell.length_a   1.000
_cell.length_b   1.000
_cell.length_c   1.000
_cell.angle_alpha   90.00
_cell.angle_beta   90.00
_cell.angle_gamma   90.00
#
_symmetry.space_group_name_H-M   'P 1'
#
loop_
_entity.id
_entity.type
_entity.pdbx_description
1 polymer ?
#
loop_
_entity_poly.entity_id
_entity_poly.type
_entity_poly.pdbx_seq_one_letter_code
_entity_poly.pdbx_strand_id
1 'polypeptide(L)'
;MRFYGVDIRDLFTGGMSPRFCLALVENLPIESATYSSHIAEGDRGSRGWDRNTYVMADLIDAINILHTTLVRVNTNNPKKVKDPDPYERPGAKERTRKAKTSNPFANALSASESVDIDAGGEIKSFSISPDILKRSQKSQSEGQPFTVN
;
A
#
# COMPACT_ATOMS: atom_id res chain seq x y z
N MET A 1 -14.60 31.27 8.81
CA MET A 1 -15.77 32.18 8.75
C MET A 1 -16.91 31.73 7.82
N ARG A 2 -16.80 30.68 6.99
CA ARG A 2 -17.88 30.32 6.06
C ARG A 2 -19.10 29.63 6.71
N PHE A 3 -18.88 28.86 7.78
CA PHE A 3 -19.95 28.02 8.36
C PHE A 3 -20.63 28.62 9.59
N TYR A 4 -19.91 29.35 10.44
CA TYR A 4 -20.47 29.89 11.69
C TYR A 4 -20.56 31.41 11.76
N GLY A 5 -20.03 32.14 10.76
CA GLY A 5 -20.07 33.62 10.76
C GLY A 5 -19.42 34.29 11.98
N VAL A 6 -18.59 33.56 12.73
CA VAL A 6 -17.96 34.05 13.96
C VAL A 6 -16.69 34.84 13.64
N ASP A 7 -16.56 36.02 14.23
CA ASP A 7 -15.32 36.78 14.22
C ASP A 7 -14.34 36.22 15.25
N ILE A 8 -13.19 35.75 14.78
CA ILE A 8 -12.12 35.18 15.62
C ILE A 8 -11.50 36.28 16.50
N ARG A 9 -11.63 37.55 16.09
CA ARG A 9 -11.16 38.68 16.89
C ARG A 9 -11.84 38.74 18.25
N ASP A 10 -13.09 38.27 18.33
CA ASP A 10 -13.88 38.30 19.56
C ASP A 10 -13.33 37.38 20.67
N LEU A 11 -12.52 36.38 20.29
CA LEU A 11 -11.78 35.56 21.24
C LEU A 11 -10.67 36.36 21.95
N PHE A 12 -9.99 37.26 21.23
CA PHE A 12 -8.90 38.06 21.78
C PHE A 12 -9.39 39.28 22.54
N THR A 13 -10.55 39.83 22.15
CA THR A 13 -11.21 40.92 22.88
C THR A 13 -12.06 40.43 24.05
N GLY A 14 -12.21 39.11 24.20
CA GLY A 14 -12.91 38.48 25.33
C GLY A 14 -14.44 38.45 25.21
N GLY A 15 -15.02 38.81 24.06
CA GLY A 15 -16.47 38.70 23.85
C GLY A 15 -16.94 37.25 23.67
N MET A 16 -16.02 36.33 23.36
CA MET A 16 -16.32 34.91 23.24
C MET A 16 -15.51 34.07 24.22
N SER A 17 -16.18 33.18 24.97
CA SER A 17 -15.48 32.31 25.91
C SER A 17 -14.59 31.30 25.17
N PRO A 18 -13.34 31.04 25.64
CA PRO A 18 -12.47 30.05 25.01
C PRO A 18 -13.09 28.66 24.91
N ARG A 19 -13.90 28.29 25.90
CA ARG A 19 -14.63 27.01 25.94
C ARG A 19 -15.67 26.91 24.82
N PHE A 20 -16.35 28.02 24.50
CA PHE A 20 -17.29 28.07 23.39
C PHE A 20 -16.60 27.98 22.03
N CYS A 21 -15.45 28.64 21.86
CA CYS A 21 -14.64 28.49 20.64
C CYS A 21 -14.17 27.04 20.44
N LEU A 22 -13.74 26.37 21.52
CA LEU A 22 -13.33 24.98 21.47
C LEU A 22 -14.52 24.08 21.06
N ALA A 23 -15.69 24.29 21.66
CA ALA A 23 -16.91 23.58 21.28
C ALA A 23 -17.28 23.82 19.80
N LEU A 24 -17.03 25.02 19.26
CA LEU A 24 -17.21 25.28 17.82
C LEU A 24 -16.24 24.44 16.99
N VAL A 25 -14.95 24.44 17.33
CA VAL A 25 -13.92 23.68 16.60
C VAL A 25 -14.20 22.18 16.64
N GLU A 26 -14.67 21.64 17.76
CA GLU A 26 -15.05 20.23 17.90
C GLU A 26 -16.28 19.86 17.06
N ASN A 27 -17.27 20.76 16.98
CA ASN A 27 -18.51 20.51 16.26
C ASN A 27 -18.47 21.04 14.81
N LEU A 28 -17.29 21.39 14.30
CA LEU A 28 -17.16 21.90 12.94
C LEU A 28 -17.57 20.83 11.92
N PRO A 29 -18.29 21.17 10.85
CA PRO A 29 -18.66 20.20 9.83
C PRO A 29 -17.43 19.53 9.24
N ILE A 30 -17.59 18.30 8.79
CA ILE A 30 -16.54 17.53 8.09
C ILE A 30 -15.99 18.28 6.86
N GLU A 31 -16.82 19.13 6.25
CA GLU A 31 -16.50 19.97 5.10
C GLU A 31 -15.64 21.20 5.44
N SER A 32 -15.36 21.41 6.73
CA SER A 32 -14.61 22.57 7.19
C SER A 32 -13.13 22.49 6.82
N ALA A 33 -12.55 23.63 6.46
CA ALA A 33 -11.15 23.71 6.06
C ALA A 33 -10.16 23.31 7.16
N THR A 34 -10.56 23.41 8.44
CA THR A 34 -9.75 22.94 9.56
C THR A 34 -9.76 21.42 9.66
N TYR A 35 -10.94 20.80 9.51
CA TYR A 35 -11.07 19.35 9.54
C TYR A 35 -10.38 18.70 8.34
N SER A 36 -10.52 19.27 7.14
CA SER A 36 -9.81 18.79 5.94
C SER A 36 -8.29 18.88 6.08
N SER A 37 -7.78 19.96 6.67
CA SER A 37 -6.34 20.12 6.94
C SER A 37 -5.81 19.14 8.00
N HIS A 38 -6.64 18.77 8.99
CA HIS A 38 -6.28 17.80 10.00
C HIS A 38 -6.19 16.38 9.42
N ILE A 39 -7.13 16.00 8.55
CA ILE A 39 -7.11 14.68 7.87
C ILE A 39 -5.90 14.52 6.96
N ALA A 40 -5.49 15.59 6.28
CA ALA A 40 -4.43 15.54 5.28
C ALA A 40 -3.03 15.89 5.83
N GLU A 41 -2.79 15.67 7.12
CA GLU A 41 -1.49 15.92 7.77
C GLU A 41 -0.94 17.34 7.54
N GLY A 42 -1.82 18.34 7.37
CA GLY A 42 -1.43 19.75 7.21
C GLY A 42 -1.11 20.20 5.78
N ASP A 43 -1.34 19.37 4.76
CA ASP A 43 -1.17 19.83 3.37
C ASP A 43 -2.20 20.92 3.01
N ARG A 44 -1.73 22.02 2.40
CA ARG A 44 -2.59 23.15 2.00
C ARG A 44 -3.48 22.79 0.81
N GLY A 45 -3.09 21.80 0.01
CA GLY A 45 -3.88 21.28 -1.12
C GLY A 45 -5.15 20.53 -0.70
N SER A 46 -5.25 20.14 0.57
CA SER A 46 -6.43 19.47 1.13
C SER A 46 -7.63 20.40 1.41
N ARG A 47 -7.47 21.71 1.21
CA ARG A 47 -8.53 22.69 1.42
C ARG A 47 -9.55 22.60 0.28
N GLY A 48 -10.80 22.26 0.61
CA GLY A 48 -11.88 22.09 -0.37
C GLY A 48 -12.24 20.64 -0.66
N TRP A 49 -11.53 19.69 -0.04
CA TRP A 49 -11.91 18.29 -0.03
C TRP A 49 -13.07 18.06 0.92
N ASP A 50 -14.27 18.17 0.36
CA ASP A 50 -15.53 17.83 1.00
C ASP A 50 -15.89 16.35 0.76
N ARG A 51 -16.81 15.80 1.55
CA ARG A 51 -17.39 14.47 1.36
C ARG A 51 -17.84 14.23 -0.08
N ASN A 52 -18.50 15.21 -0.70
CA ASN A 52 -18.94 15.08 -2.09
C ASN A 52 -17.75 14.94 -3.04
N THR A 53 -16.65 15.67 -2.82
CA THR A 53 -15.45 15.55 -3.65
C THR A 53 -14.76 14.20 -3.50
N TYR A 54 -14.74 13.63 -2.29
CA TYR A 54 -14.25 12.26 -2.08
C TYR A 54 -15.10 11.23 -2.82
N VAL A 55 -16.43 11.33 -2.71
CA VAL A 55 -17.35 10.43 -3.41
C VAL A 55 -17.20 10.56 -4.93
N MET A 56 -17.04 11.78 -5.45
CA MET A 56 -16.81 11.98 -6.88
C MET A 56 -15.49 11.38 -7.34
N ALA A 57 -14.41 11.52 -6.56
CA ALA A 57 -13.15 10.85 -6.85
C ALA A 57 -13.30 9.32 -6.88
N ASP A 58 -14.05 8.74 -5.93
CA ASP A 58 -14.38 7.31 -5.92
C ASP A 58 -15.16 6.87 -7.17
N LEU A 59 -16.13 7.67 -7.60
CA LEU A 59 -16.90 7.39 -8.81
C LEU A 59 -16.02 7.45 -10.06
N ILE A 60 -15.13 8.44 -10.18
CA ILE A 60 -14.21 8.57 -11.31
C ILE A 60 -13.28 7.35 -11.37
N ASP A 61 -12.72 6.93 -10.23
CA ASP A 61 -11.87 5.76 -10.15
C ASP A 61 -12.63 4.48 -10.53
N ALA A 62 -13.86 4.31 -10.05
CA ALA A 62 -14.71 3.17 -10.40
C ALA A 62 -15.01 3.13 -11.91
N ILE A 63 -15.31 4.27 -12.53
CA ILE A 63 -15.56 4.38 -13.97
C ILE A 63 -14.29 4.04 -14.77
N ASN A 64 -13.13 4.54 -14.35
CA ASN A 64 -11.86 4.23 -15.00
C ASN A 64 -11.54 2.74 -14.93
N ILE A 65 -11.76 2.12 -13.77
CA ILE A 65 -11.60 0.67 -13.59
C ILE A 65 -12.58 -0.07 -14.51
N LEU A 66 -13.85 0.32 -14.56
CA LEU A 66 -14.84 -0.31 -15.41
C LEU A 66 -14.46 -0.20 -16.90
N HIS A 67 -14.03 0.97 -17.36
CA HIS A 67 -13.57 1.16 -18.73
C HIS A 67 -12.36 0.27 -19.05
N THR A 68 -11.35 0.22 -18.18
CA THR A 68 -10.18 -0.64 -18.39
C THR A 68 -10.52 -2.13 -18.37
N THR A 69 -11.50 -2.56 -17.56
CA THR A 69 -11.97 -3.95 -17.59
C THR A 69 -12.63 -4.29 -18.92
N LEU A 70 -13.45 -3.40 -19.49
CA LEU A 70 -14.06 -3.59 -20.80
C LEU A 70 -13.00 -3.69 -21.91
N VAL A 71 -12.01 -2.79 -21.89
CA VAL A 71 -10.88 -2.84 -22.84
C VAL A 71 -10.09 -4.15 -22.68
N ARG A 72 -9.90 -4.62 -21.45
CA ARG A 72 -9.18 -5.88 -21.19
C ARG A 72 -9.93 -7.09 -21.76
N VAL A 73 -11.26 -7.11 -21.71
CA VAL A 73 -12.07 -8.19 -22.31
C VAL A 73 -12.02 -8.16 -23.85
N ASN A 74 -12.00 -6.97 -24.45
CA ASN A 74 -12.07 -6.82 -25.90
C ASN A 74 -10.70 -6.85 -26.62
N THR A 75 -9.59 -7.04 -25.89
CA THR A 75 -8.24 -7.05 -26.48
C THR A 75 -7.63 -8.45 -26.50
N ASN A 76 -6.89 -8.76 -27.56
CA ASN A 76 -6.18 -10.05 -27.68
C ASN A 76 -5.09 -10.25 -26.60
N ASN A 77 -4.61 -9.17 -25.97
CA ASN A 77 -3.54 -9.20 -24.97
C ASN A 77 -3.97 -8.51 -23.66
N PRO A 78 -4.83 -9.15 -22.84
CA PRO A 78 -5.41 -8.54 -21.65
C PRO A 78 -4.37 -8.12 -20.61
N LYS A 79 -3.23 -8.82 -20.55
CA LYS A 79 -2.13 -8.58 -19.59
C LYS A 79 -1.35 -7.29 -19.85
N LYS A 80 -1.44 -6.70 -21.05
CA LYS A 80 -0.73 -5.46 -21.41
C LYS A 80 -1.52 -4.20 -21.04
N VAL A 81 -2.82 -4.34 -20.75
CA VAL A 81 -3.67 -3.23 -20.30
C VAL A 81 -3.28 -2.88 -18.87
N LYS A 82 -2.72 -1.69 -18.68
CA LYS A 82 -2.37 -1.14 -17.37
C LYS A 82 -3.63 -0.68 -16.66
N ASP A 83 -3.70 -0.93 -15.35
CA ASP A 83 -4.75 -0.38 -14.52
C ASP A 83 -4.55 1.14 -14.42
N PRO A 84 -5.64 1.93 -14.34
CA PRO A 84 -5.55 3.38 -14.27
C PRO A 84 -4.95 3.78 -12.92
N ASP A 85 -4.16 4.85 -12.92
CA ASP A 85 -3.69 5.45 -11.68
C ASP A 85 -4.90 6.06 -10.95
N PRO A 86 -5.06 5.81 -9.64
CA PRO A 86 -6.15 6.41 -8.86
C PRO A 86 -6.07 7.92 -8.84
N TYR A 87 -7.22 8.58 -8.72
CA TYR A 87 -7.28 10.02 -8.57
C TYR A 87 -6.49 10.48 -7.33
N GLU A 88 -5.78 11.60 -7.45
CA GLU A 88 -4.97 12.16 -6.37
C GLU A 88 -5.87 12.63 -5.23
N ARG A 89 -5.69 12.06 -4.02
CA ARG A 89 -6.50 12.37 -2.83
C ARG A 89 -5.60 12.80 -1.67
N PRO A 90 -6.00 13.80 -0.86
CA PRO A 90 -5.26 14.18 0.33
C PRO A 90 -5.16 13.02 1.30
N GLY A 91 -3.98 12.81 1.86
CA GLY A 91 -3.71 11.71 2.78
C GLY A 91 -3.59 10.33 2.12
N ALA A 92 -3.82 10.19 0.81
CA ALA A 92 -3.48 8.97 0.09
C ALA A 92 -1.95 8.90 -0.02
N LYS A 93 -1.34 8.05 0.81
CA LYS A 93 0.09 7.73 0.69
C LYS A 93 0.32 7.14 -0.69
N GLU A 94 1.24 7.72 -1.46
CA GLU A 94 1.68 7.14 -2.73
C GLU A 94 1.95 5.65 -2.48
N ARG A 95 1.35 4.79 -3.30
CA ARG A 95 1.67 3.36 -3.28
C ARG A 95 3.12 3.24 -3.72
N THR A 96 4.04 3.31 -2.77
CA THR A 96 5.43 2.91 -2.99
C THR A 96 5.35 1.52 -3.62
N ARG A 97 5.80 1.41 -4.88
CA ARG A 97 5.88 0.11 -5.55
C ARG A 97 6.69 -0.76 -4.60
N LYS A 98 6.05 -1.73 -3.95
CA LYS A 98 6.74 -2.66 -3.04
C LYS A 98 7.93 -3.18 -3.83
N ALA A 99 9.14 -2.79 -3.41
CA ALA A 99 10.36 -3.28 -4.01
C ALA A 99 10.23 -4.79 -4.05
N LYS A 100 10.43 -5.39 -5.24
CA LYS A 100 10.26 -6.84 -5.44
C LYS A 100 10.94 -7.53 -4.26
N THR A 101 10.14 -8.17 -3.40
CA THR A 101 10.63 -9.01 -2.33
C THR A 101 11.65 -9.95 -2.96
N SER A 102 12.90 -9.85 -2.49
CA SER A 102 13.98 -10.76 -2.89
C SER A 102 13.47 -12.17 -2.60
N ASN A 103 13.09 -12.89 -3.65
CA ASN A 103 12.73 -14.29 -3.51
C ASN A 103 14.04 -15.03 -3.19
N PRO A 104 14.17 -15.67 -2.01
CA PRO A 104 15.41 -16.34 -1.62
C PRO A 104 15.83 -17.43 -2.62
N PHE A 105 14.86 -18.04 -3.31
CA PHE A 105 15.13 -19.02 -4.36
C PHE A 105 15.72 -18.41 -5.64
N ALA A 106 15.31 -17.19 -6.01
CA ALA A 106 15.88 -16.51 -7.18
C ALA A 106 17.34 -16.10 -6.93
N ASN A 107 17.67 -15.71 -5.70
CA ASN A 107 19.06 -15.44 -5.31
C ASN A 107 19.91 -16.72 -5.21
N ALA A 108 19.34 -17.85 -4.78
CA ALA A 108 20.07 -19.11 -4.72
C ALA A 108 20.40 -19.65 -6.13
N LEU A 109 19.49 -19.48 -7.09
CA LEU A 109 19.69 -19.92 -8.47
C LEU A 109 20.81 -19.11 -9.16
N SER A 110 20.79 -17.78 -9.02
CA SER A 110 21.83 -16.91 -9.60
C SER A 110 23.20 -17.10 -8.93
N ALA A 111 23.25 -17.47 -7.65
CA ALA A 111 24.49 -17.81 -6.96
C ALA A 111 25.10 -19.15 -7.41
N SER A 112 24.32 -20.03 -8.06
CA SER A 112 24.75 -21.36 -8.49
C SER A 112 25.25 -21.43 -9.94
N GLU A 113 25.19 -20.32 -10.69
CA GLU A 113 25.42 -20.30 -12.15
C GLU A 113 26.90 -20.18 -12.56
N SER A 114 27.85 -20.11 -11.62
CA SER A 114 29.28 -20.24 -11.93
C SER A 114 29.66 -21.72 -12.04
N VAL A 115 29.29 -22.36 -13.14
CA VAL A 115 29.79 -23.68 -13.51
C VAL A 115 30.92 -23.48 -14.51
N ASP A 116 32.17 -23.63 -14.04
CA ASP A 116 33.33 -23.77 -14.92
C ASP A 116 33.26 -25.15 -15.60
N ILE A 117 32.85 -25.17 -16.87
CA ILE A 117 32.82 -26.37 -17.69
C ILE A 117 34.19 -26.50 -18.37
N ASP A 118 35.05 -27.36 -17.83
CA ASP A 118 36.27 -27.78 -18.54
C ASP A 118 35.91 -28.69 -19.73
N ALA A 119 36.72 -28.62 -20.79
CA ALA A 119 36.52 -29.20 -22.12
C ALA A 119 36.48 -30.75 -22.21
N GLY A 120 36.11 -31.45 -21.13
CA GLY A 120 36.12 -32.92 -21.01
C GLY A 120 34.77 -33.56 -20.62
N GLY A 121 33.67 -32.80 -20.51
CA GLY A 121 32.32 -33.38 -20.47
C GLY A 121 31.96 -34.26 -19.26
N GLU A 122 32.66 -34.19 -18.13
CA GLU A 122 32.24 -34.87 -16.89
C GLU A 122 31.66 -33.89 -15.88
N ILE A 123 30.41 -34.13 -15.47
CA ILE A 123 29.73 -33.41 -14.39
C ILE A 123 30.34 -33.88 -13.08
N LYS A 124 31.26 -33.11 -12.50
CA LYS A 124 31.76 -33.35 -11.13
C LYS A 124 30.57 -33.27 -10.19
N SER A 125 30.32 -34.36 -9.47
CA SER A 125 29.23 -34.52 -8.49
C SER A 125 29.07 -33.29 -7.60
N PHE A 126 27.84 -32.81 -7.46
CA PHE A 126 27.48 -31.71 -6.58
C PHE A 126 27.97 -31.95 -5.15
N SER A 127 28.91 -31.13 -4.68
CA SER A 127 29.35 -31.16 -3.29
C SER A 127 28.27 -30.48 -2.43
N ILE A 128 27.43 -31.30 -1.80
CA ILE A 128 26.47 -30.81 -0.80
C ILE A 128 27.29 -30.29 0.39
N SER A 129 27.06 -29.02 0.79
CA SER A 129 27.76 -28.42 1.93
C SER A 129 27.59 -29.28 3.20
N PRO A 130 28.65 -29.45 4.00
CA PRO A 130 28.67 -30.40 5.12
C PRO A 130 27.62 -30.09 6.21
N ASP A 131 27.16 -28.84 6.31
CA ASP A 131 26.12 -28.43 7.26
C ASP A 131 24.72 -28.91 6.88
N ILE A 132 24.45 -29.13 5.59
CA ILE A 132 23.17 -29.66 5.10
C ILE A 132 23.07 -31.16 5.40
N LEU A 133 24.16 -31.89 5.23
CA LEU A 133 24.27 -33.31 5.59
C LEU A 133 24.04 -33.55 7.09
N LYS A 134 24.56 -32.68 7.95
CA LYS A 134 24.35 -32.76 9.41
C LYS A 134 22.88 -32.56 9.82
N ARG A 135 22.10 -31.76 9.07
CA ARG A 135 20.67 -31.57 9.34
C ARG A 135 19.84 -32.79 8.93
N SER A 136 20.19 -33.41 7.80
CA SER A 136 19.50 -34.61 7.29
C SER A 136 19.61 -35.80 8.25
N GLN A 137 20.76 -35.98 8.90
CA GLN A 137 20.97 -37.12 9.78
C GLN A 137 20.31 -37.00 11.16
N LYS A 138 19.84 -35.81 11.56
CA LYS A 138 19.28 -35.57 12.90
C LYS A 138 17.78 -35.89 13.03
N SER A 139 17.09 -36.26 11.95
CA SER A 139 15.65 -36.56 11.97
C SER A 139 15.29 -38.04 11.82
N GLN A 140 16.24 -38.97 11.84
CA GLN A 140 15.95 -40.40 12.02
C GLN A 140 15.80 -40.74 13.51
N SER A 141 14.87 -40.06 14.19
CA SER A 141 14.35 -40.53 15.48
C SER A 141 12.91 -40.96 15.26
N GLU A 142 12.69 -42.27 15.38
CA GLU A 142 11.43 -43.02 15.45
C GLU A 142 10.15 -42.17 15.41
N GLY A 143 9.62 -41.95 14.20
CA GLY A 143 8.27 -41.42 14.02
C GLY A 143 7.26 -42.52 14.33
N GLN A 144 6.44 -42.34 15.37
CA GLN A 144 5.27 -43.19 15.58
C GLN A 144 4.35 -43.14 14.36
N PRO A 145 3.74 -44.27 13.94
CA PRO A 145 2.80 -44.27 12.83
C PRO A 145 1.56 -43.44 13.20
N PHE A 146 1.14 -42.57 12.27
CA PHE A 146 -0.09 -41.79 12.42
C PHE A 146 -1.29 -42.74 12.38
N THR A 147 -2.15 -42.69 13.41
CA THR A 147 -3.46 -43.34 13.38
C THR A 147 -4.52 -42.32 12.99
N VAL A 148 -5.26 -42.62 11.93
CA VAL A 148 -6.41 -41.84 11.47
C VAL A 148 -7.65 -42.34 12.23
N ASN A 149 -8.30 -41.47 12.99
CA ASN A 149 -9.67 -41.67 13.50
C ASN A 149 -10.64 -40.93 12.58
#